data_AF-A0A081XMU3-F1
#
_entry.id   AF-A0A081XMU3-F1
#
_cell.length_a   1.000
_cell.length_b   1.000
_cell.length_c   1.000
_cell.angle_alpha   90.00
_cell.angle_beta   90.00
_cell.angle_gamma   90.00
#
_symmetry.space_group_name_H-M   'P 1'
#
loop_
_entity.id
_entity.type
_entity.pdbx_description
1 polymer ?
#
loop_
_entity_poly.entity_id
_entity_poly.type
_entity_poly.pdbx_seq_one_letter_code
_entity_poly.pdbx_strand_id
1 'polypeptide(L)'
;MSAEEWRIHLAEFADWYLGTVSAAHRSPASDRPRGFRLRREPATARQLDAAEERLGVPLPPSLRGFLTASNGFGPVSQYTEALRSCEEIDWFRSTHPGCVNTVGGTGDRDVLLHALCLTRGEDVILLDTRTASADGEYGAYLFAVKYGELDERYAGFGEVVLAGHAEIEWHRTHCV
;
A
#
# COMPACT_ATOMS: atom_id res chain seq x y z
N MET A 1 4.95 -12.91 -5.17
CA MET A 1 3.81 -12.71 -6.09
C MET A 1 4.32 -12.09 -7.38
N SER A 2 4.02 -12.73 -8.50
CA SER A 2 4.30 -12.26 -9.86
C SER A 2 3.29 -11.21 -10.32
N ALA A 3 3.59 -10.52 -11.43
CA ALA A 3 2.68 -9.55 -12.02
C ALA A 3 1.36 -10.17 -12.50
N GLU A 4 1.35 -11.44 -12.90
CA GLU A 4 0.14 -12.12 -13.35
C GLU A 4 -0.77 -12.49 -12.18
N GLU A 5 -0.20 -13.05 -11.11
CA GLU A 5 -0.92 -13.30 -9.86
C GLU A 5 -1.56 -12.00 -9.32
N TRP A 6 -0.83 -10.88 -9.39
CA TRP A 6 -1.38 -9.58 -9.03
C TRP A 6 -2.51 -9.12 -9.94
N ARG A 7 -2.41 -9.30 -11.26
CA ARG A 7 -3.49 -8.90 -12.18
C ARG A 7 -4.78 -9.65 -11.88
N ILE A 8 -4.68 -10.95 -11.57
CA ILE A 8 -5.83 -11.79 -11.20
C ILE A 8 -6.43 -11.28 -9.89
N HIS A 9 -5.63 -11.23 -8.82
CA HIS A 9 -6.09 -10.80 -7.50
C HIS A 9 -6.72 -9.41 -7.51
N LEU A 10 -6.09 -8.44 -8.18
CA LEU A 10 -6.60 -7.07 -8.26
C LEU A 10 -7.88 -6.96 -9.10
N ALA A 11 -8.08 -7.83 -10.09
CA ALA A 11 -9.32 -7.89 -10.85
C ALA A 11 -10.45 -8.47 -9.99
N GLU A 12 -10.21 -9.61 -9.34
CA GLU A 12 -11.18 -10.27 -8.46
C GLU A 12 -11.61 -9.37 -7.30
N PHE A 13 -10.63 -8.75 -6.62
CA PHE A 13 -10.93 -7.82 -5.53
C PHE A 13 -11.68 -6.58 -6.02
N ALA A 14 -11.31 -6.00 -7.17
CA ALA A 14 -12.01 -4.83 -7.71
C ALA A 14 -13.46 -5.15 -8.10
N ASP A 15 -13.72 -6.30 -8.71
CA ASP A 15 -15.05 -6.74 -9.08
C ASP A 15 -15.91 -6.99 -7.84
N TRP A 16 -15.36 -7.69 -6.83
CA TRP A 16 -16.02 -7.88 -5.54
C TRP A 16 -16.30 -6.55 -4.83
N TYR A 17 -15.31 -5.65 -4.77
CA TYR A 17 -15.44 -4.36 -4.08
C TYR A 17 -16.50 -3.47 -4.74
N LEU A 18 -16.54 -3.44 -6.08
CA LEU A 18 -17.58 -2.70 -6.81
C LEU A 18 -18.97 -3.32 -6.62
N GLY A 19 -19.06 -4.66 -6.63
CA GLY A 19 -20.31 -5.38 -6.39
C GLY A 19 -20.89 -5.10 -5.00
N THR A 20 -20.05 -5.14 -3.96
CA THR A 20 -20.48 -4.87 -2.58
C THR A 20 -20.81 -3.39 -2.35
N VAL A 21 -20.04 -2.47 -2.91
CA VAL A 21 -20.37 -1.03 -2.84
C VAL A 21 -21.68 -0.74 -3.55
N SER A 22 -21.96 -1.37 -4.70
CA SER A 22 -23.24 -1.24 -5.40
C SER A 22 -24.41 -1.77 -4.58
N ALA A 23 -24.23 -2.86 -3.83
CA ALA A 23 -25.26 -3.43 -2.96
C ALA A 23 -25.52 -2.57 -1.70
N ALA A 24 -24.46 -1.94 -1.16
CA ALA A 24 -24.53 -1.05 0.00
C ALA A 24 -25.09 0.35 -0.32
N HIS A 25 -25.09 0.78 -1.60
CA HIS A 25 -25.48 2.13 -2.04
C HIS A 25 -26.99 2.44 -2.10
N ARG A 26 -27.78 1.86 -1.19
CA ARG A 26 -29.14 2.35 -0.90
C ARG A 26 -29.17 3.58 0.03
N SER A 27 -28.10 4.39 0.03
CA SER A 27 -28.07 5.71 0.70
C SER A 27 -27.24 6.73 -0.09
N PRO A 28 -27.74 7.98 -0.28
CA PRO A 28 -27.16 8.96 -1.17
C PRO A 28 -26.16 9.86 -0.43
N ALA A 29 -25.01 9.32 -0.04
CA ALA A 29 -23.88 10.13 0.44
C ALA A 29 -22.58 9.31 0.40
N SER A 30 -22.07 8.99 -0.78
CA SER A 30 -20.63 8.74 -0.91
C SER A 30 -20.04 9.81 -1.81
N ASP A 31 -19.40 10.79 -1.17
CA ASP A 31 -18.43 11.64 -1.85
C ASP A 31 -17.22 10.78 -2.17
N ARG A 32 -17.29 9.96 -3.23
CA ARG A 32 -16.07 9.45 -3.84
C ARG A 32 -15.32 10.66 -4.39
N PRO A 33 -14.07 10.92 -3.96
CA PRO A 33 -13.31 12.01 -4.56
C PRO A 33 -13.21 11.78 -6.07
N ARG A 34 -13.47 12.85 -6.84
CA ARG A 34 -13.32 12.83 -8.30
C ARG A 34 -11.89 12.40 -8.64
N GLY A 35 -11.73 11.25 -9.29
CA GLY A 35 -10.42 10.68 -9.64
C GLY A 35 -10.09 9.35 -8.96
N PHE A 36 -10.95 8.84 -8.07
CA PHE A 36 -10.83 7.48 -7.54
C PHE A 36 -10.84 6.44 -8.68
N ARG A 37 -9.69 5.83 -8.93
CA ARG A 37 -9.53 4.70 -9.85
C ARG A 37 -8.99 3.51 -9.09
N LEU A 38 -9.77 2.43 -9.07
CA LEU A 38 -9.36 1.15 -8.49
C LEU A 38 -8.07 0.65 -9.13
N ARG A 39 -7.98 0.68 -10.46
CA ARG A 39 -6.79 0.27 -11.21
C ARG A 39 -6.26 1.40 -12.07
N ARG A 40 -4.94 1.48 -12.18
CA ARG A 40 -4.22 2.38 -13.08
C ARG A 40 -3.50 1.56 -14.14
N GLU A 41 -3.03 2.26 -15.17
CA GLU A 41 -2.22 1.61 -16.20
C GLU A 41 -0.97 0.96 -15.57
N PRO A 42 -0.55 -0.23 -16.05
CA PRO A 42 0.70 -0.84 -15.63
C PRO A 42 1.91 0.09 -15.75
N ALA A 43 2.85 -0.01 -14.80
CA ALA A 43 4.12 0.65 -14.91
C ALA A 43 4.98 -0.03 -15.99
N THR A 44 5.63 0.78 -16.82
CA THR A 44 6.65 0.30 -17.76
C THR A 44 7.95 -0.04 -17.03
N ALA A 45 8.78 -0.92 -17.61
CA ALA A 45 10.10 -1.22 -17.06
C ALA A 45 10.94 0.05 -16.84
N ARG A 46 10.88 1.00 -17.77
CA ARG A 46 11.57 2.30 -17.65
C ARG A 46 11.11 3.12 -16.44
N GLN A 47 9.81 3.11 -16.13
CA GLN A 47 9.29 3.83 -14.97
C GLN A 47 9.74 3.16 -13.65
N LEU A 48 9.78 1.83 -13.63
CA LEU A 48 10.27 1.08 -12.47
C LEU A 48 11.76 1.31 -12.23
N ASP A 49 12.58 1.22 -13.28
CA ASP A 49 14.02 1.44 -13.18
C ASP A 49 14.33 2.89 -12.76
N ALA A 50 13.58 3.87 -13.28
CA ALA A 50 13.70 5.26 -12.87
C ALA A 50 13.28 5.49 -11.40
N ALA A 51 12.29 4.75 -10.90
CA ALA A 51 11.90 4.79 -9.51
C ALA A 51 13.01 4.21 -8.61
N GLU A 52 13.61 3.06 -8.97
CA GLU A 52 14.73 2.47 -8.24
C GLU A 52 15.95 3.39 -8.20
N GLU A 53 16.31 4.00 -9.34
CA GLU A 53 17.39 4.97 -9.43
C GLU A 53 17.15 6.18 -8.52
N ARG A 54 15.93 6.73 -8.54
CA ARG A 54 15.53 7.86 -7.70
C ARG A 54 15.54 7.51 -6.21
N LEU A 55 15.10 6.30 -5.86
CA LEU A 55 15.02 5.84 -4.47
C LEU A 55 16.38 5.39 -3.93
N GLY A 56 17.31 4.99 -4.81
CA GLY A 56 18.63 4.46 -4.45
C GLY A 56 18.59 3.05 -3.88
N VAL A 57 17.45 2.34 -4.00
CA VAL A 57 17.24 0.96 -3.56
C VAL A 57 16.43 0.19 -4.60
N PRO A 58 16.65 -1.13 -4.78
CA PRO A 58 15.80 -1.94 -5.63
C PRO A 58 14.39 -2.07 -5.05
N LEU A 59 13.37 -2.18 -5.91
CA LEU A 59 12.02 -2.48 -5.46
C LEU A 59 11.90 -3.98 -5.15
N PRO A 60 11.26 -4.38 -4.04
CA PRO A 60 10.97 -5.78 -3.76
C PRO A 60 10.23 -6.47 -4.91
N PRO A 61 10.50 -7.76 -5.19
CA PRO A 61 9.88 -8.46 -6.30
C PRO A 61 8.34 -8.39 -6.31
N SER A 62 7.70 -8.52 -5.15
CA SER A 62 6.25 -8.43 -5.03
C SER A 62 5.71 -7.04 -5.33
N LEU A 63 6.40 -5.97 -4.91
CA LEU A 63 6.04 -4.59 -5.24
C LEU A 63 6.27 -4.28 -6.73
N ARG A 64 7.40 -4.73 -7.28
CA ARG A 64 7.69 -4.59 -8.72
C ARG A 64 6.65 -5.33 -9.57
N GLY A 65 6.25 -6.54 -9.16
CA GLY A 65 5.17 -7.31 -9.76
C GLY A 65 3.83 -6.55 -9.70
N PHE A 66 3.50 -5.97 -8.56
CA PHE A 66 2.27 -5.20 -8.38
C PHE A 66 2.22 -3.98 -9.31
N LEU A 67 3.28 -3.18 -9.35
CA LEU A 67 3.34 -1.98 -10.18
C LEU A 67 3.29 -2.32 -11.68
N THR A 68 3.81 -3.49 -12.07
CA THR A 68 3.66 -4.07 -13.41
C THR A 68 2.23 -4.56 -13.70
N ALA A 69 1.42 -4.79 -12.68
CA ALA A 69 0.00 -5.15 -12.82
C ALA A 69 -0.93 -3.91 -12.78
N SER A 70 -0.55 -2.89 -12.00
CA SER A 70 -1.27 -1.61 -11.82
C SER A 70 -0.33 -0.58 -11.18
N ASN A 71 -0.04 0.55 -11.85
CA ASN A 71 0.81 1.63 -11.31
C ASN A 71 0.05 2.51 -10.31
N GLY A 72 -0.38 1.91 -9.20
CA GLY A 72 -1.28 2.48 -8.20
C GLY A 72 -2.61 1.76 -8.17
N PHE A 73 -3.24 1.71 -7.00
CA PHE A 73 -4.48 0.98 -6.75
C PHE A 73 -5.18 1.55 -5.51
N GLY A 74 -6.50 1.39 -5.37
CA GLY A 74 -7.18 1.75 -4.12
C GLY A 74 -8.64 1.29 -4.07
N PRO A 75 -9.14 0.84 -2.91
CA PRO A 75 -8.50 0.91 -1.59
C PRO A 75 -7.55 -0.27 -1.31
N VAL A 76 -6.72 -0.14 -0.26
CA VAL A 76 -5.72 -1.17 0.13
C VAL A 76 -6.03 -1.77 1.51
N SER A 77 -6.53 -0.98 2.45
CA SER A 77 -7.07 -1.45 3.74
C SER A 77 -8.22 -0.52 4.19
N GLN A 78 -8.82 -0.75 5.37
CA GLN A 78 -9.89 0.12 5.89
C GLN A 78 -9.50 1.61 5.92
N TYR A 79 -8.28 1.91 6.38
CA TYR A 79 -7.77 3.27 6.58
C TYR A 79 -6.67 3.67 5.58
N THR A 80 -6.31 2.75 4.68
CA THR A 80 -5.34 2.99 3.60
C THR A 80 -6.08 3.18 2.27
N GLU A 81 -6.21 4.44 1.86
CA GLU A 81 -7.03 4.85 0.72
C GLU A 81 -6.48 4.41 -0.63
N ALA A 82 -5.17 4.54 -0.84
CA ALA A 82 -4.57 4.27 -2.15
C ALA A 82 -3.08 3.95 -2.07
N LEU A 83 -2.66 2.99 -2.88
CA LEU A 83 -1.28 2.72 -3.24
C LEU A 83 -0.79 3.73 -4.28
N ARG A 84 0.37 4.32 -4.01
CA ARG A 84 1.06 5.32 -4.83
C ARG A 84 1.61 4.70 -6.11
N SER A 85 1.66 5.49 -7.18
CA SER A 85 2.39 5.07 -8.38
C SER A 85 3.90 4.99 -8.10
N CYS A 86 4.66 4.29 -8.95
CA CYS A 86 6.12 4.18 -8.82
C CYS A 86 6.85 5.53 -8.83
N GLU A 87 6.28 6.55 -9.47
CA GLU A 87 6.78 7.92 -9.45
C GLU A 87 6.50 8.66 -8.12
N GLU A 88 5.44 8.25 -7.41
CA GLU A 88 4.97 8.87 -6.17
C GLU A 88 5.49 8.18 -4.91
N ILE A 89 5.96 6.93 -5.00
CA ILE A 89 6.61 6.23 -3.88
C ILE A 89 7.87 6.99 -3.49
N ASP A 90 8.02 7.26 -2.20
CA ASP A 90 9.16 7.98 -1.65
C ASP A 90 9.40 7.54 -0.20
N TRP A 91 10.51 7.95 0.39
CA TRP A 91 10.85 7.69 1.78
C TRP A 91 9.80 8.27 2.73
N PHE A 92 9.51 7.56 3.82
CA PHE A 92 8.54 8.04 4.82
C PHE A 92 8.93 9.42 5.37
N ARG A 93 10.21 9.63 5.70
CA ARG A 93 10.74 10.94 6.13
C ARG A 93 10.51 12.08 5.13
N SER A 94 10.38 11.78 3.84
CA SER A 94 10.10 12.77 2.78
C SER A 94 8.60 13.04 2.66
N THR A 95 7.78 12.00 2.71
CA THR A 95 6.32 12.11 2.58
C THR A 95 5.64 12.69 3.82
N HIS A 96 6.24 12.48 5.00
CA HIS A 96 5.72 12.90 6.31
C HIS A 96 6.82 13.65 7.10
N PRO A 97 7.24 14.85 6.63
CA PRO A 97 8.30 15.60 7.28
C PRO A 97 7.89 15.96 8.71
N GLY A 98 8.76 15.68 9.67
CA GLY A 98 8.51 15.94 11.10
C GLY A 98 7.95 14.75 11.86
N CYS A 99 7.18 13.86 11.23
CA CYS A 99 6.59 12.69 11.89
C CYS A 99 7.65 11.77 12.52
N VAL A 100 8.81 11.61 11.87
CA VAL A 100 9.94 10.81 12.39
C VAL A 100 10.44 11.32 13.75
N ASN A 101 10.34 12.63 14.02
CA ASN A 101 10.80 13.23 15.28
C ASN A 101 9.68 13.38 16.32
N THR A 102 8.42 13.29 15.90
CA THR A 102 7.24 13.49 16.75
C THR A 102 6.47 12.21 17.04
N VAL A 103 6.91 11.07 16.49
CA VAL A 103 6.31 9.77 16.79
C VAL A 103 6.42 9.51 18.30
N GLY A 104 5.27 9.58 18.96
CA GLY A 104 5.02 8.87 20.22
C GLY A 104 4.37 7.52 19.91
N GLY A 105 4.36 6.60 20.88
CA GLY A 105 3.77 5.26 20.70
C GLY A 105 4.83 4.15 20.53
N THR A 106 4.47 3.08 19.83
CA THR A 106 5.34 1.92 19.53
C THR A 106 6.21 2.12 18.27
N GLY A 107 6.06 3.23 17.55
CA GLY A 107 6.78 3.49 16.33
C GLY A 107 8.31 3.42 16.49
N ASP A 108 8.92 2.54 15.72
CA ASP A 108 10.38 2.42 15.67
C ASP A 108 10.96 3.52 14.77
N ARG A 109 11.62 4.50 15.38
CA ARG A 109 12.26 5.63 14.68
C ARG A 109 13.19 5.16 13.56
N ASP A 110 13.92 4.08 13.76
CA ASP A 110 14.88 3.61 12.76
C ASP A 110 14.14 3.00 11.56
N VAL A 111 13.00 2.31 11.78
CA VAL A 111 12.11 1.88 10.68
C VAL A 111 11.64 3.11 9.90
N LEU A 112 11.12 4.14 10.59
CA LEU A 112 10.58 5.33 9.93
C LEU A 112 11.62 6.13 9.14
N LEU A 113 12.88 6.12 9.58
CA LEU A 113 13.98 6.76 8.86
C LEU A 113 14.35 6.02 7.58
N HIS A 114 14.20 4.70 7.56
CA HIS A 114 14.67 3.83 6.48
C HIS A 114 13.55 3.13 5.70
N ALA A 115 12.29 3.52 5.94
CA ALA A 115 11.16 2.94 5.22
C ALA A 115 10.77 3.73 3.98
N LEU A 116 10.40 3.00 2.92
CA LEU A 116 9.61 3.54 1.80
C LEU A 116 8.14 3.62 2.22
N CYS A 117 7.46 4.71 1.89
CA CYS A 117 6.03 4.91 2.12
C CYS A 117 5.27 4.65 0.82
N LEU A 118 4.46 3.59 0.81
CA LEU A 118 3.81 3.10 -0.41
C LEU A 118 2.41 3.66 -0.64
N THR A 119 1.76 4.16 0.40
CA THR A 119 0.33 4.47 0.34
C THR A 119 0.01 5.88 0.82
N ARG A 120 -1.23 6.28 0.58
CA ARG A 120 -1.90 7.47 1.11
C ARG A 120 -3.10 6.99 1.93
N GLY A 121 -3.42 7.70 3.00
CA GLY A 121 -4.51 7.37 3.92
C GLY A 121 -4.22 7.90 5.31
N GLU A 122 -5.07 7.51 6.27
CA GLU A 122 -4.79 7.73 7.69
C GLU A 122 -3.67 6.79 8.16
N ASP A 123 -3.71 5.56 7.65
CA ASP A 123 -2.66 4.56 7.84
C ASP A 123 -1.85 4.40 6.55
N VAL A 124 -0.56 4.08 6.72
CA VAL A 124 0.36 3.90 5.60
C VAL A 124 1.10 2.58 5.66
N ILE A 125 1.36 2.00 4.49
CA ILE A 125 2.22 0.83 4.36
C ILE A 125 3.66 1.30 4.21
N LEU A 126 4.52 0.78 5.07
CA LEU A 126 5.95 1.06 5.13
C LEU A 126 6.76 -0.18 4.76
N LEU A 127 7.81 -0.02 3.96
CA LEU A 127 8.80 -1.07 3.68
C LEU A 127 10.17 -0.69 4.22
N ASP A 128 10.65 -1.40 5.24
CA ASP A 128 11.96 -1.15 5.84
C ASP A 128 13.10 -1.72 4.97
N THR A 129 13.81 -0.83 4.27
CA THR A 129 14.87 -1.20 3.32
C THR A 129 16.10 -1.80 3.99
N ARG A 130 16.20 -1.78 5.33
CA ARG A 130 17.27 -2.45 6.07
C ARG A 130 17.03 -3.96 6.19
N THR A 131 15.81 -4.40 5.92
CA THR A 131 15.36 -5.77 6.22
C THR A 131 15.06 -6.56 4.95
N ALA A 132 16.07 -6.75 4.10
CA ALA A 132 15.95 -7.60 2.91
C ALA A 132 16.01 -9.09 3.29
N SER A 133 15.02 -9.86 2.83
CA SER A 133 15.07 -11.33 2.84
C SER A 133 16.02 -11.85 1.76
N ALA A 134 16.28 -13.17 1.75
CA ALA A 134 17.07 -13.81 0.70
C ALA A 134 16.47 -13.63 -0.71
N ASP A 135 15.14 -13.48 -0.80
CA ASP A 135 14.40 -13.25 -2.04
C ASP A 135 14.31 -11.76 -2.42
N GLY A 136 14.89 -10.86 -1.60
CA GLY A 136 14.86 -9.42 -1.84
C GLY A 136 13.58 -8.71 -1.38
N GLU A 137 12.74 -9.37 -0.59
CA GLU A 137 11.57 -8.73 0.04
C GLU A 137 11.98 -7.91 1.25
N TYR A 138 11.40 -6.72 1.40
CA TYR A 138 11.58 -5.89 2.59
C TYR A 138 10.50 -6.20 3.63
N GLY A 139 10.88 -6.18 4.91
CA GLY A 139 9.90 -6.20 6.00
C GLY A 139 8.88 -5.08 5.83
N ALA A 140 7.61 -5.44 5.90
CA ALA A 140 6.51 -4.51 5.70
C ALA A 140 5.75 -4.26 7.00
N TYR A 141 5.20 -3.06 7.14
CA TYR A 141 4.45 -2.65 8.33
C TYR A 141 3.24 -1.81 7.91
N LEU A 142 2.14 -1.94 8.66
CA LEU A 142 1.10 -0.92 8.70
C LEU A 142 1.47 0.08 9.80
N PHE A 143 1.34 1.37 9.49
CA PHE A 143 1.69 2.45 10.41
C PHE A 143 0.55 3.45 10.53
N ALA A 144 -0.01 3.55 11.72
CA ALA A 144 -1.06 4.49 12.03
C ALA A 144 -0.46 5.87 12.33
N VAL A 145 -0.39 6.73 11.30
CA VAL A 145 0.36 8.00 11.34
C VAL A 145 -0.08 8.90 12.48
N LYS A 146 -1.39 8.93 12.74
CA LYS A 146 -2.00 9.75 13.79
C LYS A 146 -1.57 9.34 15.21
N TYR A 147 -1.42 8.04 15.45
CA TYR A 147 -1.09 7.50 16.77
C TYR A 147 0.40 7.22 16.94
N GLY A 148 1.16 7.19 15.83
CA GLY A 148 2.57 6.82 15.85
C GLY A 148 2.79 5.35 16.20
N GLU A 149 1.80 4.52 15.89
CA GLU A 149 1.81 3.09 16.20
C GLU A 149 2.20 2.30 14.96
N LEU A 150 3.17 1.41 15.13
CA LEU A 150 3.63 0.48 14.12
C LEU A 150 3.11 -0.90 14.48
N ASP A 151 2.40 -1.53 13.53
CA ASP A 151 1.86 -2.87 13.71
C ASP A 151 2.96 -3.94 13.66
N GLU A 152 2.56 -5.20 13.87
CA GLU A 152 3.44 -6.34 13.70
C GLU A 152 4.02 -6.40 12.28
N ARG A 153 5.28 -6.87 12.19
CA ARG A 153 6.01 -6.97 10.93
C ARG A 153 5.45 -8.09 10.06
N TYR A 154 5.14 -7.76 8.81
CA TYR A 154 4.89 -8.71 7.73
C TYR A 154 6.18 -9.09 6.98
N ALA A 155 6.20 -10.26 6.35
CA ALA A 155 7.36 -10.76 5.63
C ALA A 155 7.67 -9.98 4.34
N GLY A 156 6.68 -9.31 3.75
CA GLY A 156 6.84 -8.56 2.51
C GLY A 156 5.63 -7.75 2.12
N PHE A 157 5.78 -6.98 1.04
CA PHE A 157 4.72 -6.11 0.52
C PHE A 157 3.45 -6.89 0.13
N GLY A 158 3.62 -8.06 -0.50
CA GLY A 158 2.46 -8.84 -0.93
C GLY A 158 1.57 -9.28 0.23
N GLU A 159 2.17 -9.68 1.34
CA GLU A 159 1.45 -10.16 2.51
C GLU A 159 0.60 -9.06 3.16
N VAL A 160 1.17 -7.87 3.38
CA VAL A 160 0.44 -6.75 4.00
C VAL A 160 -0.73 -6.26 3.14
N VAL A 161 -0.61 -6.28 1.81
CA VAL A 161 -1.72 -5.92 0.91
C VAL A 161 -2.83 -6.98 0.92
N LEU A 162 -2.48 -8.27 0.90
CA LEU A 162 -3.46 -9.34 0.99
C LEU A 162 -4.21 -9.30 2.32
N ALA A 163 -3.50 -9.04 3.42
CA ALA A 163 -4.10 -8.86 4.74
C ALA A 163 -5.08 -7.67 4.76
N GLY A 164 -4.70 -6.52 4.18
CA GLY A 164 -5.57 -5.35 4.09
C GLY A 164 -6.84 -5.58 3.23
N HIS A 165 -6.73 -6.31 2.12
CA HIS A 165 -7.89 -6.69 1.32
C HIS A 165 -8.83 -7.63 2.09
N ALA A 166 -8.28 -8.63 2.79
CA ALA A 166 -9.06 -9.54 3.63
C ALA A 166 -9.77 -8.82 4.79
N GLU A 167 -9.12 -7.81 5.39
CA GLU A 167 -9.74 -6.94 6.39
C GLU A 167 -10.96 -6.18 5.81
N ILE A 168 -10.82 -5.58 4.63
CA ILE A 168 -11.93 -4.89 3.95
C ILE A 168 -13.09 -5.86 3.70
N GLU A 169 -12.80 -7.07 3.20
CA GLU A 169 -13.78 -8.12 2.96
C GLU A 169 -14.53 -8.54 4.22
N TRP A 170 -13.78 -8.76 5.31
CA TRP A 170 -14.34 -9.15 6.58
C TRP A 170 -15.31 -8.09 7.11
N HIS A 171 -14.87 -6.82 7.20
CA HIS A 171 -15.69 -5.72 7.69
C HIS A 171 -16.95 -5.48 6.85
N ARG A 172 -16.84 -5.57 5.51
CA ARG A 172 -17.98 -5.36 4.60
C ARG A 172 -18.97 -6.52 4.56
N THR A 173 -18.61 -7.69 5.08
CA THR A 173 -19.49 -8.87 5.11
C THR A 173 -20.09 -9.11 6.49
N HIS A 174 -19.41 -8.71 7.57
CA HIS A 174 -19.79 -9.06 8.95
C HIS A 174 -20.19 -7.86 9.82
N CYS A 175 -19.95 -6.62 9.39
CA CYS A 175 -20.26 -5.42 10.18
C CYS A 175 -21.31 -4.50 9.53
N VAL A 176 -22.05 -5.00 8.53
CA VAL A 176 -23.16 -4.30 7.85
C VAL A 176 -24.52 -4.65 8.44
#